data_AF-A0A972LT97-F1
#
_entry.id   AF-A0A972LT97-F1
#
_cell.length_a   1.000
_cell.length_b   1.000
_cell.length_c   1.000
_cell.angle_alpha   90.00
_cell.angle_beta   90.00
_cell.angle_gamma   90.00
#
_symmetry.space_group_name_H-M   'P 1'
#
loop_
_entity.id
_entity.type
_entity.pdbx_description
1 polymer ?
#
loop_
_entity_poly.entity_id
_entity_poly.type
_entity_poly.pdbx_seq_one_letter_code
_entity_poly.pdbx_strand_id
1 'polypeptide(L)'
;MLKTTNPSEMEVVDRGPDWLFVRLRPDYEHLDHIADRLWKLMNQQFVHRLVLEMDEVDFLPSLLMGQLVMLHKRVLQHASAA
;
A
#
# COMPACT_ATOMS: atom_id res chain seq x y z
N MET A 1 8.45 -9.15 -29.70
CA MET A 1 9.04 -8.12 -28.81
C MET A 1 7.91 -7.58 -27.95
N LEU A 2 7.58 -8.27 -26.86
CA LEU A 2 6.61 -7.79 -25.87
C LEU A 2 7.41 -7.10 -24.78
N LYS A 3 7.13 -5.81 -24.56
CA LYS A 3 7.81 -5.00 -23.55
C LYS A 3 7.49 -5.58 -22.17
N THR A 4 8.44 -6.32 -21.61
CA THR A 4 8.48 -6.61 -20.18
C THR A 4 8.85 -5.33 -19.45
N THR A 5 7.84 -4.65 -18.93
CA THR A 5 7.97 -3.77 -17.78
C THR A 5 6.68 -3.95 -17.02
N ASN A 6 6.71 -4.86 -16.04
CA ASN A 6 5.72 -4.91 -14.98
C ASN A 6 6.16 -3.81 -13.99
N PRO A 7 5.60 -2.59 -14.04
CA PRO A 7 5.81 -1.67 -12.93
C PRO A 7 5.16 -2.32 -11.72
N SER A 8 5.97 -2.57 -10.68
CA SER A 8 5.51 -3.07 -9.39
C SER A 8 4.19 -2.38 -9.01
N GLU A 9 3.16 -3.16 -8.59
CA GLU A 9 1.85 -2.64 -8.14
C GLU A 9 1.95 -1.50 -7.09
N MET A 10 3.10 -1.41 -6.44
CA MET A 10 3.45 -0.38 -5.47
C MET A 10 4.90 0.05 -5.67
N GLU A 11 5.16 1.34 -5.53
CA GLU A 11 6.51 1.93 -5.56
C GLU A 11 6.72 2.78 -4.29
N VAL A 12 7.83 2.57 -3.58
CA VAL A 12 8.23 3.46 -2.49
C VAL A 12 8.78 4.74 -3.12
N VAL A 13 8.05 5.85 -2.95
CA VAL A 13 8.39 7.15 -3.54
C VAL A 13 9.40 7.88 -2.66
N ASP A 14 9.15 7.88 -1.35
CA ASP A 14 9.99 8.56 -0.38
C ASP A 14 9.82 7.93 1.01
N ARG A 15 10.81 8.12 1.87
CA ARG A 15 10.79 7.67 3.27
C ARG A 15 11.36 8.73 4.21
N GLY A 16 10.71 8.88 5.34
CA GLY A 16 11.18 9.69 6.46
C GLY A 16 11.39 8.85 7.72
N PRO A 17 11.70 9.50 8.85
CA PRO A 17 11.90 8.81 10.13
C PRO A 17 10.68 8.02 10.61
N ASP A 18 9.45 8.50 10.32
CA ASP A 18 8.19 7.92 10.82
C ASP A 18 7.16 7.64 9.72
N TRP A 19 7.47 7.97 8.47
CA TRP A 19 6.51 7.92 7.37
C TRP A 19 7.08 7.24 6.13
N LEU A 20 6.18 6.71 5.33
CA LEU A 20 6.47 6.10 4.03
C LEU A 20 5.47 6.60 3.00
N PHE A 21 5.95 7.15 1.88
CA PHE A 21 5.13 7.46 0.72
C PHE A 21 5.21 6.30 -0.25
N VAL A 22 4.05 5.76 -0.59
CA VAL A 22 3.93 4.66 -1.55
C VAL A 22 2.96 5.08 -2.64
N ARG A 23 3.42 5.05 -3.90
CA ARG A 23 2.53 5.19 -5.04
C ARG A 23 1.87 3.86 -5.35
N LEU A 24 0.55 3.89 -5.50
CA LEU A 24 -0.26 2.71 -5.79
C LEU A 24 -0.58 2.66 -7.29
N ARG A 25 -0.24 1.54 -7.92
CA ARG A 25 -0.60 1.16 -9.29
C ARG A 25 -1.33 -0.17 -9.23
N PRO A 26 -2.60 -0.17 -8.81
CA PRO A 26 -3.28 -1.41 -8.48
C PRO A 26 -3.44 -2.26 -9.74
N ASP A 27 -2.97 -3.51 -9.67
CA ASP A 27 -3.37 -4.53 -10.61
C ASP A 27 -4.82 -4.92 -10.28
N TYR A 28 -5.76 -4.45 -11.09
CA TYR A 28 -7.18 -4.69 -10.88
C TYR A 28 -7.58 -6.16 -10.96
N GLU A 29 -6.72 -7.03 -11.52
CA GLU A 29 -6.92 -8.48 -11.50
C GLU A 29 -6.53 -9.13 -10.17
N HIS A 30 -5.67 -8.47 -9.37
CA HIS A 30 -5.03 -9.05 -8.16
C HIS A 30 -5.07 -8.09 -6.95
N LEU A 31 -6.25 -7.61 -6.59
CA LEU A 31 -6.41 -6.61 -5.53
C LEU A 31 -6.40 -7.19 -4.10
N ASP A 32 -6.55 -8.50 -3.93
CA ASP A 32 -6.85 -9.16 -2.66
C ASP A 32 -5.67 -9.21 -1.67
N HIS A 33 -4.49 -8.78 -2.08
CA HIS A 33 -3.27 -8.84 -1.27
C HIS A 33 -2.64 -7.47 -0.96
N ILE A 34 -3.23 -6.37 -1.42
CA ILE A 34 -2.64 -5.03 -1.27
C ILE A 34 -2.43 -4.66 0.20
N ALA A 35 -3.40 -4.96 1.09
CA ALA A 35 -3.27 -4.65 2.52
C ALA A 35 -2.09 -5.38 3.17
N ASP A 36 -1.94 -6.69 2.89
CA ASP A 36 -0.87 -7.51 3.46
C ASP A 36 0.51 -7.10 2.93
N ARG A 37 0.61 -6.72 1.66
CA ARG A 37 1.86 -6.25 1.06
C ARG A 37 2.29 -4.90 1.66
N LEU A 38 1.37 -3.95 1.77
CA LEU A 38 1.63 -2.65 2.42
C LEU A 38 2.01 -2.83 3.89
N TRP A 39 1.29 -3.69 4.62
CA TRP A 39 1.62 -4.00 6.01
C TRP A 39 3.03 -4.59 6.14
N LYS A 40 3.38 -5.58 5.31
CA LYS A 40 4.73 -6.18 5.31
C LYS A 40 5.80 -5.13 5.04
N LEU A 41 5.57 -4.25 4.07
CA LEU A 41 6.49 -3.16 3.73
C LEU A 41 6.68 -2.20 4.91
N MET A 42 5.59 -1.76 5.56
CA MET A 42 5.65 -0.90 6.74
C MET A 42 6.47 -1.52 7.88
N ASN A 43 6.25 -2.80 8.18
CA ASN A 43 7.00 -3.48 9.26
C ASN A 43 8.47 -3.68 8.93
N GLN A 44 8.80 -3.99 7.67
CA GLN A 44 10.20 -4.12 7.23
C GLN A 44 10.96 -2.81 7.34
N GLN A 45 10.27 -1.68 7.24
CA GLN A 45 10.85 -0.34 7.33
C GLN A 45 10.67 0.31 8.71
N PHE A 46 10.07 -0.38 9.68
CA PHE A 46 9.78 0.13 11.03
C PHE A 46 9.00 1.46 11.05
N VAL A 47 8.05 1.62 10.12
CA VAL A 47 7.21 2.82 9.98
C VAL A 47 5.76 2.52 10.29
N HIS A 48 5.09 3.47 10.95
CA HIS A 48 3.68 3.35 11.33
C HIS A 48 2.77 4.36 10.63
N ARG A 49 3.34 5.36 9.93
CA ARG A 49 2.57 6.27 9.07
C ARG A 49 2.81 5.94 7.61
N LEU A 50 1.73 5.69 6.89
CA LEU A 50 1.74 5.42 5.46
C LEU A 50 0.95 6.52 4.75
N VAL A 51 1.55 7.10 3.72
CA VAL A 51 0.87 7.98 2.77
C VAL A 51 0.77 7.24 1.45
N LEU A 52 -0.46 7.06 0.97
CA LEU A 52 -0.71 6.46 -0.34
C LEU A 52 -0.87 7.56 -1.38
N GLU A 53 0.02 7.58 -2.36
CA GLU A 53 -0.16 8.38 -3.57
C GLU A 53 -1.06 7.59 -4.54
N MET A 54 -2.20 8.17 -4.88
CA MET A 54 -3.27 7.53 -5.65
C MET A 54 -3.57 8.28 -6.95
N ASP A 55 -2.64 9.12 -7.40
CA ASP A 55 -2.72 9.86 -8.66
C ASP A 55 -2.77 8.95 -9.89
N GLU A 56 -2.24 7.73 -9.79
CA GLU A 56 -2.31 6.67 -10.81
C GLU A 56 -3.42 5.64 -10.53
N VAL A 57 -4.36 5.93 -9.62
CA VAL A 57 -5.53 5.05 -9.35
C VAL A 57 -6.76 5.61 -10.06
N ASP A 58 -7.07 5.08 -11.24
CA ASP A 58 -8.21 5.53 -12.05
C ASP A 58 -9.58 5.20 -11.42
N PHE A 59 -9.65 4.06 -10.75
CA PHE A 59 -10.86 3.55 -10.13
C PHE A 59 -10.57 2.86 -8.81
N LEU A 60 -11.52 2.98 -7.88
CA LEU A 60 -11.41 2.45 -6.52
C LEU A 60 -12.51 1.39 -6.28
N PRO A 61 -12.29 0.14 -6.72
CA PRO A 61 -13.26 -0.94 -6.54
C PRO A 61 -13.49 -1.24 -5.05
N SER A 62 -14.68 -1.72 -4.70
CA SER A 62 -15.04 -2.07 -3.32
C SER A 62 -14.06 -3.05 -2.68
N LEU A 63 -13.45 -3.94 -3.47
CA LEU A 63 -12.42 -4.86 -2.99
C LEU A 63 -11.16 -4.12 -2.52
N LEU A 64 -10.64 -3.18 -3.33
CA LEU A 64 -9.51 -2.34 -2.94
C LEU A 64 -9.85 -1.49 -1.71
N MET A 65 -11.06 -0.92 -1.65
CA MET A 65 -11.53 -0.23 -0.45
C MET A 65 -11.52 -1.12 0.80
N GLY A 66 -11.99 -2.36 0.67
CA GLY A 66 -11.95 -3.34 1.76
C GLY A 66 -10.52 -3.59 2.27
N GLN A 67 -9.56 -3.69 1.35
CA GLN A 67 -8.15 -3.86 1.68
C GLN A 67 -7.58 -2.64 2.42
N LEU A 68 -7.87 -1.42 1.95
CA LEU A 68 -7.42 -0.19 2.61
C LEU A 68 -8.03 -0.04 4.03
N VAL A 69 -9.31 -0.37 4.20
CA VAL A 69 -9.95 -0.39 5.52
C VAL A 69 -9.32 -1.44 6.43
N MET A 70 -8.99 -2.62 5.93
CA MET A 70 -8.33 -3.68 6.69
C MET A 70 -6.92 -3.25 7.15
N LEU A 71 -6.15 -2.64 6.25
CA LEU A 71 -4.83 -2.07 6.59
C LEU A 71 -4.95 -0.99 7.68
N HIS A 72 -5.89 -0.05 7.52
CA HIS A 72 -6.11 1.03 8.49
C HIS A 72 -6.43 0.48 9.90
N LYS A 73 -7.30 -0.52 10.00
CA LYS A 73 -7.60 -1.19 11.28
C LYS A 73 -6.35 -1.79 11.91
N ARG A 74 -5.50 -2.44 11.11
CA ARG A 74 -4.26 -3.08 11.57
C ARG A 74 -3.26 -2.06 12.10
N VAL A 75 -3.11 -0.92 11.42
CA VAL A 75 -2.26 0.20 11.86
C VAL A 75 -2.75 0.77 13.20
N LEU A 76 -4.06 1.01 13.34
CA LEU A 76 -4.63 1.53 14.59
C LEU A 76 -4.45 0.58 15.77
N GLN A 77 -4.68 -0.73 15.55
CA GLN A 77 -4.48 -1.75 16.58
C GLN A 77 -3.03 -1.81 17.05
N HIS A 78 -2.07 -1.71 16.13
CA HIS A 78 -0.65 -1.73 16.47
C HIS A 78 -0.21 -0.46 17.22
N ALA A 79 -0.67 0.71 16.79
CA ALA A 79 -0.37 1.98 17.45
C ALA A 79 -0.96 2.06 18.88
N SER A 80 -2.03 1.32 19.16
CA SER A 80 -2.64 1.26 20.50
C SER A 80 -1.92 0.29 21.45
N ALA A 81 -1.04 -0.56 20.92
CA ALA A 81 -0.31 -1.59 21.66
C ALA A 81 1.16 -1.24 21.94
N ALA A 82 1.64 -0.11 21.42
CA ALA A 82 2.98 0.45 21.63
C ALA A 82 2.94 1.58 22.67
#